data_AF-A0A9K3JGF6-F1
#
_entry.id   AF-A0A9K3JGF6-F1
#
_cell.length_a   1.000
_cell.length_b   1.000
_cell.length_c   1.000
_cell.angle_alpha   90.00
_cell.angle_beta   90.00
_cell.angle_gamma   90.00
#
_symmetry.space_group_name_H-M   'P 1'
#
loop_
_entity.id
_entity.type
_entity.pdbx_description
1 polymer ?
#
loop_
_entity_poly.entity_id
_entity_poly.type
_entity_poly.pdbx_seq_one_letter_code
_entity_poly.pdbx_strand_id
1 'polypeptide(L)'
;MKNVVKKKTKPEYVYIGSMYYSIIVAVKGVDLYIPRLSVDHTIVDLSNNKFEGEIPNTIRYLKYLKVLNLSHNSLTGQIAHALGKI
;
A
#
# COMPACT_ATOMS: atom_id res chain seq x y z
N MET A 1 1.45 33.44 28.76
CA MET A 1 1.62 31.99 28.57
C MET A 1 0.70 31.26 29.55
N LYS A 2 -0.31 30.54 29.06
CA LYS A 2 -1.12 29.62 29.89
C LYS A 2 -1.24 28.31 29.14
N ASN A 3 -0.60 27.29 29.69
CA ASN A 3 -0.73 25.90 29.28
C ASN A 3 -2.17 25.45 29.53
N VAL A 4 -2.89 25.08 28.48
CA VAL A 4 -4.16 24.36 28.60
C VAL A 4 -3.96 23.00 27.97
N VAL A 5 -3.69 22.01 28.81
CA VAL A 5 -3.79 20.59 28.44
C VAL A 5 -5.26 20.34 28.15
N LYS A 6 -5.66 20.37 26.87
CA LYS A 6 -7.01 19.98 26.46
C LYS A 6 -7.12 18.47 26.59
N LYS A 7 -8.09 18.06 27.41
CA LYS A 7 -8.50 16.68 27.72
C LYS A 7 -8.49 15.80 26.47
N LYS A 8 -8.05 14.55 26.65
CA LYS A 8 -8.18 13.43 25.71
C LYS A 8 -9.60 13.35 25.13
N THR A 9 -9.83 14.02 24.00
CA THR A 9 -10.99 13.76 23.15
C THR A 9 -10.74 12.43 22.46
N LYS A 10 -11.58 11.43 22.76
CA LYS A 10 -11.61 10.19 21.99
C LYS A 10 -11.90 10.57 20.52
N PRO A 11 -11.14 10.08 19.54
CA PRO A 11 -11.51 10.28 18.14
C PRO A 11 -12.86 9.59 17.91
N GLU A 12 -13.87 10.38 17.53
CA GLU A 12 -15.14 9.85 17.05
C GLU A 12 -14.91 9.23 15.67
N TYR A 13 -14.94 7.90 15.58
CA TYR A 13 -14.89 7.20 14.31
C TYR A 13 -16.26 7.30 13.65
N VAL A 14 -16.35 8.09 12.58
CA VAL A 14 -17.46 8.02 11.64
C VAL A 14 -17.37 6.67 10.91
N TYR A 15 -18.22 5.72 11.32
CA TYR A 15 -18.34 4.40 10.68
C TYR A 15 -19.07 4.54 9.34
N ILE A 16 -18.30 4.66 8.26
CA ILE A 16 -18.76 4.45 6.89
C ILE A 16 -17.85 3.37 6.29
N GLY A 17 -18.27 2.10 6.40
CA GLY A 17 -17.93 0.97 5.52
C GLY A 17 -16.47 0.49 5.33
N SER A 18 -15.45 1.32 5.49
CA SER A 18 -14.08 1.00 5.10
C SER A 18 -13.20 0.67 6.30
N MET A 19 -12.55 -0.50 6.26
CA MET A 19 -11.51 -0.85 7.22
C MET A 19 -10.24 -0.07 6.86
N TYR A 20 -9.56 0.48 7.87
CA TYR A 20 -8.27 1.17 7.70
C TYR A 20 -7.25 0.60 8.66
N TYR A 21 -6.02 0.38 8.20
CA TYR A 21 -4.87 0.14 9.07
C TYR A 21 -4.00 1.40 9.16
N SER A 22 -3.31 1.54 10.29
CA SER A 22 -2.17 2.43 10.40
C SER A 22 -0.89 1.63 10.38
N ILE A 23 0.11 2.06 9.60
CA ILE A 23 1.41 1.38 9.51
C ILE A 23 2.56 2.38 9.66
N ILE A 24 3.73 1.89 10.07
CA ILE A 24 4.99 2.63 10.02
C ILE A 24 5.83 1.98 8.93
N VAL A 25 6.33 2.76 7.97
CA VAL A 25 7.19 2.29 6.89
C VAL A 25 8.55 2.95 7.01
N ALA A 26 9.62 2.15 7.09
CA ALA A 26 10.98 2.65 7.06
C ALA A 26 11.42 2.88 5.60
N VAL A 27 11.60 4.13 5.20
CA VAL A 27 12.06 4.52 3.85
C VAL A 27 13.40 5.24 3.98
N LYS A 28 14.47 4.65 3.43
CA LYS A 28 15.83 5.22 3.47
C LYS A 28 16.32 5.57 4.89
N GLY A 29 15.96 4.73 5.87
CA GLY A 29 16.31 4.95 7.28
C GLY A 29 15.43 5.96 8.01
N VAL A 30 14.34 6.42 7.39
CA VAL A 30 13.34 7.31 8.00
C VAL A 30 12.04 6.56 8.21
N ASP A 31 11.53 6.56 9.43
CA ASP A 31 10.23 5.99 9.76
C ASP A 31 9.10 6.96 9.39
N LEU A 32 8.23 6.54 8.48
CA LEU A 32 7.06 7.29 8.04
C LEU A 32 5.79 6.66 8.63
N TYR A 33 5.03 7.44 9.41
CA TYR A 33 3.73 7.01 9.94
C TYR A 33 2.61 7.28 8.93
N ILE A 34 1.89 6.22 8.55
CA ILE A 34 0.74 6.28 7.65
C ILE A 34 -0.50 5.94 8.48
N PRO A 35 -1.27 6.94 8.95
CA PRO A 35 -2.37 6.72 9.90
C PRO A 35 -3.62 6.10 9.29
N ARG A 36 -3.78 6.16 7.96
CA ARG A 36 -5.02 5.78 7.30
C ARG A 36 -4.75 5.15 5.94
N LEU A 37 -4.48 3.85 5.97
CA LEU A 37 -4.37 3.02 4.77
C LEU A 37 -5.67 2.25 4.58
N SER A 38 -6.41 2.56 3.52
CA SER A 38 -7.65 1.85 3.17
C SER A 38 -7.31 0.41 2.80
N VAL A 39 -7.96 -0.57 3.44
CA VAL A 39 -7.76 -1.99 3.09
C VAL A 39 -8.40 -2.32 1.74
N ASP A 40 -9.39 -1.52 1.35
CA ASP A 40 -10.25 -1.74 0.18
C ASP A 40 -9.57 -1.40 -1.16
N HIS A 41 -8.43 -0.69 -1.14
CA HIS A 41 -7.72 -0.23 -2.33
C HIS A 41 -6.20 -0.30 -2.14
N THR A 42 -5.62 -1.50 -2.32
CA THR A 42 -4.16 -1.62 -2.31
C THR A 42 -3.60 -1.18 -3.66
N ILE A 43 -2.78 -0.14 -3.65
CA ILE A 43 -2.00 0.32 -4.80
C ILE A 43 -0.55 -0.06 -4.53
N VAL A 44 0.05 -0.84 -5.44
CA VAL A 44 1.47 -1.17 -5.41
C VAL A 44 2.12 -0.49 -6.60
N ASP A 45 2.98 0.49 -6.32
CA ASP A 45 3.81 1.13 -7.32
C ASP A 45 5.27 0.68 -7.15
N LEU A 46 5.76 -0.06 -8.13
CA LEU A 46 7.12 -0.54 -8.25
C LEU A 46 7.80 0.02 -9.51
N SER A 47 7.26 1.12 -10.06
CA SER A 47 7.79 1.72 -11.27
C SER A 47 9.18 2.33 -11.07
N ASN A 48 9.89 2.52 -12.17
CA ASN A 48 11.23 3.13 -12.20
C ASN A 48 12.28 2.39 -11.36
N ASN A 49 12.22 1.06 -11.39
CA ASN A 49 13.24 0.20 -10.80
C ASN A 49 14.00 -0.57 -11.89
N LYS A 50 14.98 -1.37 -11.49
CA LYS A 50 15.77 -2.22 -12.40
C LYS A 50 15.38 -3.70 -12.26
N PHE A 51 14.12 -4.00 -11.94
CA PHE A 51 13.69 -5.38 -11.81
C PHE A 51 13.75 -6.09 -13.17
N GLU A 52 14.27 -7.30 -13.17
CA GLU A 52 14.50 -8.13 -14.36
C GLU A 52 13.86 -9.52 -14.19
N GLY A 53 13.71 -10.25 -15.29
CA GLY A 53 13.06 -11.57 -15.29
C GLY A 53 11.54 -11.50 -15.34
N GLU A 54 10.89 -12.63 -15.09
CA GLU A 54 9.42 -12.77 -15.22
C GLU A 54 8.66 -12.31 -13.97
N ILE A 55 7.42 -11.86 -14.18
CA ILE A 55 6.51 -11.55 -13.07
C ILE A 55 6.15 -12.87 -12.37
N PRO A 56 6.44 -13.03 -11.06
CA PRO A 56 6.21 -14.28 -10.37
C PRO A 56 4.71 -14.55 -10.20
N ASN A 57 4.30 -15.82 -10.38
CA ASN A 57 2.91 -16.27 -10.23
C ASN A 57 2.34 -16.05 -8.82
N THR A 58 3.18 -15.81 -7.82
CA THR A 58 2.78 -15.47 -6.45
C THR A 58 2.00 -14.16 -6.37
N ILE A 59 2.07 -13.31 -7.40
CA ILE A 59 1.31 -12.05 -7.47
C ILE A 59 -0.21 -12.25 -7.37
N ARG A 60 -0.72 -13.44 -7.71
CA ARG A 60 -2.13 -13.82 -7.55
C ARG A 60 -2.63 -13.79 -6.10
N TYR A 61 -1.72 -13.81 -5.11
CA TYR A 61 -2.10 -13.80 -3.70
C TYR A 61 -2.45 -12.40 -3.19
N LEU A 62 -2.21 -11.36 -4.00
CA LEU A 62 -2.57 -9.97 -3.71
C LEU A 62 -4.08 -9.72 -3.95
N LYS A 63 -4.94 -10.43 -3.21
CA LYS A 63 -6.42 -10.49 -3.42
C LYS A 63 -7.18 -9.16 -3.31
N TYR A 64 -6.53 -8.11 -2.81
CA TYR A 64 -7.14 -6.78 -2.62
C TYR A 64 -6.40 -5.69 -3.42
N LEU A 65 -5.52 -6.10 -4.34
CA LEU A 65 -4.78 -5.20 -5.23
C LEU A 65 -5.73 -4.58 -6.25
N LYS A 66 -5.75 -3.25 -6.32
CA LYS A 66 -6.55 -2.50 -7.30
C LYS A 66 -5.69 -1.93 -8.41
N VAL A 67 -4.46 -1.54 -8.07
CA VAL A 67 -3.50 -1.00 -9.02
C VAL A 67 -2.14 -1.62 -8.76
N LEU A 68 -1.52 -2.10 -9.83
CA LEU A 68 -0.15 -2.57 -9.85
C LEU A 68 0.59 -1.83 -10.96
N ASN A 69 1.53 -0.97 -10.57
CA ASN A 69 2.39 -0.27 -11.52
C ASN A 69 3.78 -0.91 -11.53
N LEU A 70 4.11 -1.61 -12.63
CA LEU A 70 5.43 -2.21 -12.87
C LEU A 70 6.20 -1.49 -13.98
N SER A 71 5.72 -0.32 -14.42
CA SER A 71 6.28 0.41 -15.56
C SER A 71 7.75 0.80 -15.32
N HIS A 72 8.51 1.01 -16.39
CA HIS A 72 9.93 1.39 -16.31
C HIS A 72 10.76 0.43 -15.45
N ASN A 73 10.62 -0.87 -15.72
CA ASN A 73 11.49 -1.94 -15.27
C ASN A 73 12.02 -2.71 -16.49
N SER A 74 12.94 -3.66 -16.27
CA SER A 74 13.50 -4.55 -17.29
C SER A 74 12.87 -5.95 -17.24
N LEU A 75 11.58 -6.03 -16.89
CA LEU A 75 10.86 -7.30 -16.78
C LEU A 75 10.66 -7.94 -18.16
N THR A 76 10.79 -9.26 -18.22
CA THR A 76 10.72 -10.08 -19.44
C THR A 76 9.72 -11.23 -19.26
N GLY A 77 9.52 -12.05 -20.29
CA GLY A 77 8.63 -13.22 -20.22
C GLY A 77 7.15 -12.88 -20.47
N GLN A 78 6.29 -13.88 -20.30
CA GLN A 78 4.85 -13.71 -20.55
C GLN A 78 4.18 -12.95 -19.41
N ILE A 79 3.19 -12.13 -19.73
CA ILE A 79 2.28 -11.58 -18.73
C ILE A 79 1.61 -12.78 -18.04
N ALA A 80 2.00 -13.02 -16.78
CA ALA A 80 1.52 -14.17 -16.04
C ALA A 80 -0.01 -14.18 -16.03
N HIS A 81 -0.63 -15.30 -16.40
CA HIS A 81 -2.09 -15.47 -16.37
C HIS A 81 -2.69 -15.14 -14.98
N ALA A 82 -1.87 -15.23 -13.92
CA ALA A 82 -2.17 -14.75 -12.58
C ALA A 82 -2.70 -13.30 -12.54
N LEU A 83 -2.18 -12.39 -13.39
CA LEU A 83 -2.56 -10.98 -13.42
C LEU A 83 -4.00 -10.74 -13.91
N GLY A 84 -4.53 -11.62 -14.76
CA GLY A 84 -5.93 -11.55 -15.22
C GLY A 84 -6.95 -12.10 -14.23
N LYS A 85 -6.50 -12.65 -13.09
CA LYS A 85 -7.33 -13.29 -12.04
C LYS A 85 -7.23 -12.58 -10.69
N ILE A 86 -6.60 -11.40 -10.64
CA ILE A 86 -6.50 -10.56 -9.44
C ILE A 86 -7.79 -9.75 -9.28
#